data_AF-A0A2M8BB86-F1
#
_entry.id   AF-A0A2M8BB86-F1
#
_cell.length_a   1.000
_cell.length_b   1.000
_cell.length_c   1.000
_cell.angle_alpha   90.00
_cell.angle_beta   90.00
_cell.angle_gamma   90.00
#
_symmetry.space_group_name_H-M   'P 1'
#
loop_
_entity.id
_entity.type
_entity.pdbx_description
1 polymer ?
#
loop_
_entity_poly.entity_id
_entity_poly.type
_entity_poly.pdbx_seq_one_letter_code
_entity_poly.pdbx_strand_id
1 'polypeptide(L)' 'MAFDTKSRELGPLEVVVEGSNLNRAINQLKRHMAREGVLKELKRRRHYSKPSVVRKRKQKEAARRRRKEARRRSRFMG' A
#
# COMPACT_ATOMS: atom_id res chain seq x y z
N MET A 1 13.09 -4.15 -23.52
CA MET A 1 13.50 -4.37 -22.12
C MET A 1 12.28 -4.75 -21.31
N ALA A 2 11.99 -6.05 -21.22
CA ALA A 2 10.90 -6.59 -20.42
C ALA A 2 11.52 -7.12 -19.14
N PHE A 3 11.26 -6.46 -18.02
CA PHE A 3 11.65 -6.99 -16.71
C PHE A 3 10.53 -7.89 -16.21
N ASP A 4 10.94 -9.13 -16.06
CA ASP A 4 10.24 -10.37 -15.76
C ASP A 4 8.96 -10.24 -14.92
N THR A 5 7.88 -10.76 -15.50
CA THR A 5 6.53 -10.91 -14.96
C THR A 5 6.34 -12.25 -14.25
N LYS A 6 7.37 -12.81 -13.59
CA LYS A 6 7.24 -14.07 -12.85
C LYS A 6 7.34 -13.88 -11.35
N SER A 7 6.17 -13.93 -10.72
CA SER A 7 5.83 -14.97 -9.74
C SER A 7 4.97 -14.40 -8.63
N ARG A 8 3.84 -15.05 -8.45
CA ARG A 8 2.80 -14.77 -7.48
C ARG A 8 3.23 -15.29 -6.10
N GLU A 9 4.41 -14.88 -5.66
CA GLU A 9 4.89 -15.06 -4.29
C GLU A 9 4.95 -13.67 -3.66
N LEU A 10 4.53 -13.52 -2.40
CA LEU A 10 4.72 -12.28 -1.66
C LEU A 10 6.21 -12.12 -1.35
N GLY A 11 7.00 -11.85 -2.38
CA GLY A 11 8.43 -11.65 -2.30
C GLY A 11 8.79 -10.37 -1.53
N PRO A 12 10.06 -10.24 -1.10
CA PRO A 12 10.54 -9.01 -0.49
C PRO A 12 10.34 -7.81 -1.42
N LEU A 13 10.13 -6.65 -0.81
CA LEU A 13 9.81 -5.41 -1.52
C LEU A 13 11.13 -4.78 -2.02
N GLU A 14 11.37 -4.90 -3.32
CA GLU A 14 12.66 -4.58 -3.95
C GLU A 14 12.60 -3.29 -4.80
N VAL A 15 13.75 -2.61 -4.91
CA VAL A 15 13.92 -1.43 -5.76
C VAL A 15 15.29 -1.48 -6.44
N VAL A 16 15.30 -1.33 -7.75
CA VAL A 16 16.53 -1.24 -8.55
C VAL A 16 17.14 0.15 -8.42
N VAL A 17 18.45 0.22 -8.19
CA VAL A 17 19.21 1.48 -8.14
C VAL A 17 19.82 1.74 -9.51
N GLU A 18 19.26 2.68 -10.27
CA GLU A 18 19.80 3.09 -11.56
C GLU A 18 20.67 4.35 -11.40
N GLY A 19 21.94 4.26 -11.80
CA GLY A 19 22.89 5.38 -11.94
C GLY A 19 23.07 6.23 -10.69
N SER A 20 23.98 5.84 -9.79
CA SER A 20 24.48 6.53 -8.56
C SER A 20 23.47 7.23 -7.62
N ASN A 21 22.17 7.25 -7.95
CA ASN A 21 21.15 8.06 -7.31
C ASN A 21 20.45 7.30 -6.18
N LEU A 22 21.20 6.99 -5.12
CA LEU A 22 20.73 6.23 -3.97
C LEU A 22 19.49 6.84 -3.29
N ASN A 23 19.45 8.17 -3.17
CA ASN A 23 18.31 8.89 -2.58
C ASN A 23 16.99 8.64 -3.31
N ARG A 24 17.04 8.50 -4.64
CA ARG A 24 15.86 8.22 -5.47
C ARG A 24 15.33 6.82 -5.18
N ALA A 25 16.21 5.83 -5.12
CA ALA A 25 15.85 4.45 -4.79
C ALA A 25 15.24 4.32 -3.39
N ILE A 26 15.83 4.99 -2.39
CA ILE A 26 15.28 5.00 -1.02
C ILE A 26 13.87 5.60 -1.00
N ASN A 27 13.65 6.71 -1.72
CA ASN A 27 12.35 7.34 -1.79
C ASN A 27 11.32 6.46 -2.52
N GLN A 28 11.74 5.75 -3.56
CA GLN A 28 10.90 4.79 -4.27
C GLN A 28 10.51 3.63 -3.35
N LEU A 29 11.47 3.05 -2.61
CA LEU A 29 11.20 1.97 -1.66
C LEU A 29 10.17 2.40 -0.62
N LYS A 30 10.35 3.57 0.00
CA LYS A 30 9.39 4.16 0.95
C LYS A 30 7.99 4.30 0.34
N ARG A 31 7.90 4.71 -0.93
CA ARG A 31 6.61 4.83 -1.65
C ARG A 31 5.97 3.46 -1.89
N HIS A 32 6.74 2.46 -2.30
CA HIS A 32 6.22 1.10 -2.49
C HIS A 32 5.72 0.50 -1.16
N MET A 33 6.50 0.61 -0.08
CA MET A 33 6.08 0.19 1.27
C MET A 33 4.79 0.89 1.74
N ALA A 34 4.65 2.18 1.40
CA ALA A 34 3.44 2.94 1.74
C ALA A 34 2.21 2.50 0.91
N ARG A 35 2.40 2.14 -0.37
CA ARG A 35 1.31 1.64 -1.23
C ARG A 35 0.81 0.28 -0.76
N GLU A 36 1.72 -0.63 -0.42
CA GLU A 36 1.38 -1.95 0.11
C GLU A 36 0.80 -1.87 1.52
N GLY A 37 1.09 -0.80 2.26
CA GLY A 37 0.54 -0.57 3.58
C GLY A 37 1.27 -1.33 4.70
N VAL A 38 2.44 -1.90 4.41
CA VAL A 38 3.27 -2.68 5.34
C VAL A 38 3.48 -1.94 6.66
N LEU A 39 3.87 -0.66 6.60
CA LEU A 39 4.10 0.15 7.81
C LEU A 39 2.83 0.35 8.66
N LYS A 40 1.66 0.46 8.01
CA LYS A 40 0.38 0.62 8.69
C LYS A 40 -0.07 -0.70 9.32
N GLU A 41 0.24 -1.81 8.67
CA GLU A 41 -0.02 -3.15 9.18
C GLU A 41 0.87 -3.48 10.39
N LEU A 42 2.17 -3.19 10.31
CA LEU A 42 3.09 -3.32 11.45
C LEU A 42 2.60 -2.53 12.66
N LYS A 43 2.20 -1.26 12.47
CA LYS A 43 1.62 -0.45 13.55
C LYS A 43 0.33 -1.03 14.12
N ARG A 44 -0.53 -1.62 13.29
CA ARG A 44 -1.77 -2.30 13.73
C ARG A 44 -1.46 -3.52 14.59
N ARG A 45 -0.48 -4.32 14.17
CA ARG A 45 -0.17 -5.62 14.76
C ARG A 45 0.72 -5.54 16.01
N ARG A 46 1.25 -4.35 16.33
CA ARG A 46 2.09 -4.12 17.52
C ARG A 46 1.43 -4.54 18.84
N HIS A 47 0.10 -4.46 18.93
CA HIS A 47 -0.66 -4.86 20.12
C HIS A 47 -1.87 -5.70 19.73
N TYR A 48 -2.29 -6.60 20.62
CA TYR A 48 -3.53 -7.34 20.44
C TYR A 48 -4.72 -6.39 20.32
N SER A 49 -5.56 -6.63 19.32
CA SER A 49 -6.81 -5.91 19.12
C SER A 49 -7.95 -6.93 19.07
N LYS A 50 -8.94 -6.76 19.95
CA LYS A 50 -10.10 -7.65 20.01
C LYS A 50 -10.77 -7.77 18.63
N PRO A 51 -11.26 -8.96 18.22
CA PRO A 51 -11.82 -9.19 16.88
C PRO A 51 -12.94 -8.22 16.51
N SER A 52 -13.77 -7.79 17.46
CA SER A 52 -14.81 -6.78 17.23
C SER A 52 -14.24 -5.42 16.78
N VAL A 53 -13.15 -4.97 17.40
CA VAL A 53 -12.47 -3.71 17.04
C VAL A 53 -11.87 -3.81 15.64
N VAL A 54 -11.28 -4.96 15.32
CA VAL A 54 -10.75 -5.27 13.98
C VAL A 54 -11.85 -5.22 12.91
N ARG A 55 -13.02 -5.82 13.18
CA ARG A 55 -14.20 -5.82 12.30
C ARG A 55 -14.75 -4.41 12.07
N LYS A 56 -14.99 -3.64 13.14
CA LYS A 56 -15.48 -2.25 13.07
C LYS A 56 -14.55 -1.36 12.25
N ARG A 57 -13.23 -1.53 12.43
CA ARG A 57 -12.24 -0.78 11.67
C ARG A 57 -12.22 -1.14 10.18
N LYS A 58 -12.33 -2.44 9.85
CA LYS A 58 -12.40 -2.93 8.46
C LYS A 58 -13.61 -2.32 7.73
N GLN A 59 -14.78 -2.30 8.38
CA GLN A 59 -15.99 -1.69 7.84
C GLN A 59 -15.82 -0.18 7.59
N LYS A 60 -15.27 0.56 8.58
CA LYS A 60 -15.02 2.00 8.45
C LYS A 60 -14.04 2.32 7.31
N GLU A 61 -12.99 1.51 7.15
CA GLU A 61 -12.00 1.67 6.09
C GLU A 61 -12.58 1.38 4.71
N ALA A 62 -13.39 0.32 4.57
CA ALA A 62 -14.10 0.00 3.33
C ALA A 62 -15.06 1.13 2.92
N ALA A 63 -15.85 1.66 3.86
CA ALA A 63 -16.74 2.79 3.61
C ALA A 63 -15.96 4.04 3.16
N ARG A 64 -14.82 4.34 3.80
CA ARG A 64 -13.94 5.45 3.40
C ARG A 64 -13.40 5.26 1.98
N ARG A 65 -12.99 4.04 1.63
CA ARG A 65 -12.49 3.70 0.29
C ARG A 65 -13.56 3.90 -0.78
N ARG A 66 -14.76 3.37 -0.57
CA ARG A 66 -15.91 3.57 -1.49
C ARG A 66 -16.23 5.04 -1.72
N ARG A 67 -16.26 5.86 -0.65
CA ARG A 67 -16.47 7.32 -0.76
C ARG A 67 -15.37 8.01 -1.56
N LYS A 68 -14.11 7.59 -1.41
CA LYS A 68 -12.98 8.15 -2.17
C LYS A 68 -13.06 7.78 -3.65
N GLU A 69 -13.47 6.54 -3.97
CA GLU A 69 -13.66 6.06 -5.34
C GLU A 69 -14.82 6.80 -6.04
N ALA A 70 -15.96 6.98 -5.35
CA ALA A 70 -17.08 7.75 -5.88
C ALA A 70 -16.70 9.20 -6.24
N ARG A 71 -15.98 9.89 -5.34
CA ARG A 71 -15.46 11.26 -5.59
C ARG A 71 -14.49 11.33 -6.77
N ARG A 72 -13.67 10.30 -6.98
CA ARG A 72 -12.76 10.24 -8.14
C ARG A 72 -13.54 10.05 -9.43
N ARG A 73 -14.56 9.17 -9.42
CA ARG A 73 -15.40 8.91 -10.58
C ARG A 73 -16.21 10.13 -10.98
N SER A 74 -16.80 10.84 -10.01
CA SER A 74 -17.55 12.07 -10.30
C SER A 74 -16.68 13.19 -10.86
N ARG A 75 -15.41 13.28 -10.45
CA ARG A 75 -14.43 14.25 -10.98
C ARG A 75 -13.91 13.88 -12.38
N PHE A 76 -14.06 12.63 -12.79
CA PHE A 76 -13.59 12.15 -14.09
C PHE A 76 -14.71 12.12 -15.14
N MET A 77 -15.97 11.94 -14.71
CA MET A 77 -17.16 11.93 -15.57
C MET A 77 -17.87 13.29 -15.67
N GLY A 78 -17.38 14.31 -14.97
CA GLY A 78 -17.80 15.71 -15.12
C GLY A 78 -16.59 16.55 -15.46
#